data_AF-A0A0C2FHE2-F1
#
_entry.id   AF-A0A0C2FHE2-F1
#
_cell.length_a   1.000
_cell.length_b   1.000
_cell.length_c   1.000
_cell.angle_alpha   90.00
_cell.angle_beta   90.00
_cell.angle_gamma   90.00
#
_symmetry.space_group_name_H-M   'P 1'
#
loop_
_entity.id
_entity.type
_entity.pdbx_description
1 polymer ?
#
loop_
_entity_poly.entity_id
_entity_poly.type
_entity_poly.pdbx_seq_one_letter_code
_entity_poly.pdbx_strand_id
1 'polypeptide(L)'
;MITGGSYGGYETLAALTFTPDEFACGVDIVGPSNLVTLLQAVPPYWRGFYKDLVRMMGADIDTEEGRQSLTARSPLFFAERVTKPLMILQGANDPRVKQKESDQFVAALQKKFIP
;
A
#
# COMPACT_ATOMS: atom_id res chain seq x y z
N MET A 1 0.38 2.03 18.93
CA MET A 1 -0.65 2.03 17.85
C MET A 1 -0.14 2.96 16.76
N ILE A 2 -0.32 2.60 15.49
CA ILE A 2 -0.01 3.45 14.33
C ILE A 2 -1.28 3.68 13.51
N THR A 3 -1.46 4.86 12.96
CA THR A 3 -2.62 5.17 12.11
C THR A 3 -2.24 6.19 11.05
N GLY A 4 -2.80 6.05 9.86
CA GLY A 4 -2.59 7.02 8.80
C GLY A 4 -3.57 6.87 7.65
N GLY A 5 -3.69 7.96 6.90
CA GLY A 5 -4.54 8.04 5.72
C GLY A 5 -3.73 8.20 4.44
N SER A 6 -4.19 7.60 3.34
CA SER A 6 -3.52 7.67 2.03
C SER A 6 -2.08 7.16 2.11
N TYR A 7 -1.06 7.98 1.85
CA TYR A 7 0.34 7.57 2.04
C TYR A 7 0.64 7.16 3.50
N GLY A 8 0.01 7.80 4.49
CA GLY A 8 0.11 7.36 5.89
C GLY A 8 -0.58 6.02 6.15
N GLY A 9 -1.57 5.66 5.33
CA GLY A 9 -2.18 4.32 5.32
C GLY A 9 -1.18 3.27 4.81
N TYR A 10 -0.48 3.58 3.72
CA TYR A 10 0.67 2.78 3.26
C TYR A 10 1.74 2.65 4.36
N GLU A 11 2.09 3.72 5.07
CA GLU A 11 3.04 3.66 6.19
C GLU A 11 2.54 2.79 7.33
N THR A 12 1.23 2.81 7.62
CA THR A 12 0.60 1.91 8.61
C THR A 12 0.75 0.45 8.19
N LEU A 13 0.43 0.12 6.93
CA LEU A 13 0.59 -1.23 6.39
C LEU A 13 2.07 -1.64 6.40
N ALA A 14 2.96 -0.78 5.93
CA ALA A 14 4.40 -1.01 5.88
C ALA A 14 4.99 -1.23 7.29
N ALA A 15 4.59 -0.46 8.29
CA ALA A 15 5.02 -0.62 9.66
C ALA A 15 4.60 -1.98 10.22
N LEU A 16 3.33 -2.38 10.05
CA LEU A 16 2.86 -3.68 10.55
C LEU A 16 3.44 -4.87 9.79
N THR A 17 3.90 -4.66 8.55
CA THR A 17 4.50 -5.71 7.72
C THR A 17 6.02 -5.83 7.88
N PHE A 18 6.74 -4.71 7.95
CA PHE A 18 8.20 -4.67 7.96
C PHE A 18 8.81 -4.51 9.35
N THR A 19 8.06 -3.95 10.30
CA THR A 19 8.46 -3.84 11.71
C THR A 19 7.33 -4.34 12.62
N PRO A 20 6.92 -5.62 12.49
CA PRO A 20 5.68 -6.14 13.07
C PRO A 20 5.61 -6.03 14.59
N ASP A 21 6.74 -5.89 15.30
CA ASP A 21 6.78 -5.85 16.76
C ASP A 21 6.83 -4.45 17.38
N GLU A 22 6.99 -3.40 16.58
CA GLU A 22 7.11 -2.01 17.08
C GLU A 22 5.77 -1.42 17.53
N PHE A 23 4.66 -1.88 16.94
CA PHE A 23 3.33 -1.33 17.20
C PHE A 23 2.37 -2.41 17.68
N ALA A 24 1.58 -2.10 18.71
CA ALA A 24 0.58 -3.03 19.24
C ALA A 24 -0.59 -3.32 18.28
N CYS A 25 -0.91 -2.40 17.37
CA CYS A 25 -1.99 -2.49 16.37
C CYS A 25 -1.89 -1.33 15.37
N GLY A 26 -2.64 -1.41 14.27
CA GLY A 26 -2.72 -0.35 13.26
C GLY A 26 -4.12 -0.07 12.69
N VAL A 27 -4.31 1.15 12.19
CA VAL A 27 -5.53 1.57 11.46
C VAL A 27 -5.11 2.23 10.14
N ASP A 28 -5.33 1.52 9.05
CA ASP A 28 -5.10 1.97 7.68
C ASP A 28 -6.39 2.61 7.11
N ILE A 29 -6.28 3.85 6.64
CA ILE A 29 -7.37 4.57 5.96
C ILE A 29 -6.94 4.83 4.52
N VAL A 30 -7.57 4.16 3.56
CA VAL A 30 -7.32 4.28 2.11
C VAL A 30 -5.83 4.19 1.73
N GLY A 31 -5.06 3.31 2.38
CA GLY A 31 -3.66 3.08 2.10
C GLY A 31 -3.41 2.20 0.87
N PRO A 32 -2.51 2.59 -0.04
CA PRO A 32 -2.08 1.70 -1.11
C PRO A 32 -1.21 0.59 -0.56
N SER A 33 -1.54 -0.67 -0.85
CA SER A 33 -0.77 -1.83 -0.42
C SER A 33 0.31 -2.24 -1.42
N ASN A 34 0.17 -1.79 -2.67
CA ASN A 34 1.08 -2.11 -3.77
C ASN A 34 1.39 -0.86 -4.59
N LEU A 35 2.65 -0.45 -4.52
CA LEU A 35 3.15 0.78 -5.15
C LEU A 35 3.17 0.68 -6.68
N VAL A 36 3.24 -0.54 -7.24
CA VAL A 36 3.15 -0.75 -8.69
C VAL A 36 1.74 -0.47 -9.18
N THR A 37 0.72 -1.06 -8.54
CA THR A 37 -0.68 -0.86 -8.93
C THR A 37 -1.16 0.56 -8.63
N LEU A 38 -0.62 1.22 -7.59
CA LEU A 38 -0.84 2.64 -7.33
C LEU A 38 -0.41 3.51 -8.52
N LEU A 39 0.83 3.34 -9.00
CA LEU A 39 1.34 4.12 -10.13
C LEU A 39 0.63 3.78 -11.45
N GLN A 40 0.25 2.52 -11.65
CA GLN A 40 -0.57 2.10 -12.80
C GLN A 40 -1.99 2.71 -12.78
N ALA A 41 -2.55 2.94 -11.60
CA ALA A 41 -3.90 3.47 -11.43
C ALA A 41 -4.00 4.99 -11.56
N VAL A 42 -2.87 5.69 -11.75
CA VAL A 42 -2.83 7.15 -11.92
C VAL A 42 -3.70 7.55 -13.13
N PRO A 43 -4.74 8.39 -12.94
CA PRO A 43 -5.64 8.74 -14.02
C PRO A 43 -4.93 9.51 -15.16
N PRO A 44 -5.38 9.40 -16.41
CA PRO A 44 -4.77 10.11 -17.54
C PRO A 44 -4.70 11.64 -17.36
N TYR A 45 -5.66 12.23 -16.65
CA TYR A 45 -5.68 13.68 -16.37
C TYR A 45 -4.63 14.11 -15.31
N TRP A 46 -3.97 13.15 -14.64
CA TRP A 46 -2.85 13.38 -13.71
C TRP A 46 -1.47 13.17 -14.36
N ARG A 47 -1.39 12.97 -15.68
CA ARG A 47 -0.13 12.75 -16.41
C ARG A 47 0.93 13.84 -16.18
N GLY A 48 0.52 15.09 -15.98
CA GLY A 48 1.43 16.18 -15.64
C GLY A 48 2.15 15.95 -14.30
N PHE A 49 1.44 15.36 -13.33
CA PHE A 49 1.95 15.05 -12.00
C PHE A 49 2.64 13.68 -11.92
N TYR A 50 2.45 12.80 -12.91
CA TYR A 50 3.04 11.46 -12.93
C TYR A 50 4.58 11.49 -12.77
N LYS A 51 5.27 12.41 -13.45
CA LYS A 51 6.74 12.53 -13.33
C LYS A 51 7.17 12.91 -11.92
N ASP A 52 6.42 13.77 -11.24
CA ASP A 52 6.71 14.16 -9.87
C ASP A 52 6.37 13.02 -8.89
N LEU A 53 5.28 12.27 -9.14
CA LEU A 53 4.99 11.03 -8.42
C LEU A 53 6.13 10.01 -8.53
N VAL A 54 6.63 9.74 -9.73
CA VAL A 54 7.77 8.83 -9.94
C VAL A 54 9.01 9.31 -9.16
N ARG A 55 9.29 10.63 -9.18
CA ARG A 55 10.40 11.22 -8.40
C ARG A 55 10.19 11.05 -6.89
N MET A 56 9.00 11.34 -6.38
CA MET A 56 8.66 11.19 -4.97
C MET A 56 8.72 9.73 -4.51
N MET A 57 8.25 8.81 -5.36
CA MET A 57 8.29 7.36 -5.12
C MET A 57 9.70 6.78 -5.24
N GLY A 58 10.62 7.49 -5.91
CA GLY A 58 12.00 7.08 -6.14
C GLY A 58 12.17 5.91 -7.10
N ALA A 59 11.14 5.58 -7.89
CA ALA A 59 11.14 4.45 -8.82
C ALA A 59 10.03 4.61 -9.87
N ASP A 60 10.32 4.14 -11.09
CA ASP A 60 9.40 4.18 -12.24
C ASP A 60 8.89 2.76 -12.56
N ILE A 61 7.59 2.62 -12.85
CA ILE A 61 7.03 1.32 -13.26
C ILE A 61 7.48 0.89 -14.66
N ASP A 62 7.96 1.84 -15.48
CA ASP A 62 8.35 1.55 -16.85
C ASP A 62 9.74 0.87 -16.94
N THR A 63 10.56 0.96 -15.88
CA THR A 63 11.86 0.27 -15.79
C THR A 63 11.76 -1.02 -14.96
N GLU A 64 12.61 -2.00 -15.28
CA GLU A 64 12.63 -3.26 -14.54
C GLU A 64 13.11 -3.06 -13.10
N GLU A 65 14.17 -2.27 -12.93
CA GLU A 65 14.73 -1.91 -11.63
C GLU A 65 13.72 -1.15 -10.77
N GLY A 66 12.94 -0.27 -11.40
CA GLY A 66 11.90 0.48 -10.71
C GLY A 66 10.72 -0.40 -10.27
N ARG A 67 10.26 -1.33 -11.12
CA ARG A 67 9.25 -2.35 -10.73
C ARG A 67 9.73 -3.20 -9.57
N GLN A 68 10.99 -3.65 -9.58
CA GLN A 68 11.58 -4.42 -8.49
C GLN A 68 11.64 -3.60 -7.19
N SER A 69 12.11 -2.35 -7.26
CA SER A 69 12.16 -1.43 -6.11
C SER A 69 10.78 -1.15 -5.51
N LEU A 70 9.75 -0.93 -6.34
CA LEU A 70 8.37 -0.70 -5.89
C LEU A 70 7.78 -1.95 -5.26
N THR A 71 8.02 -3.12 -5.86
CA THR A 71 7.56 -4.42 -5.35
C THR A 71 8.20 -4.73 -3.99
N ALA A 72 9.51 -4.51 -3.84
CA ALA A 72 10.23 -4.75 -2.60
C ALA A 72 9.76 -3.88 -1.42
N ARG A 73 9.16 -2.72 -1.71
CA ARG A 73 8.60 -1.79 -0.71
C ARG A 73 7.09 -1.92 -0.53
N SER A 74 6.43 -2.78 -1.29
CA SER A 74 4.98 -2.94 -1.25
C SER A 74 4.58 -3.96 -0.15
N PRO A 75 3.84 -3.55 0.90
CA PRO A 75 3.44 -4.45 1.99
C PRO A 75 2.68 -5.68 1.52
N LEU A 76 1.93 -5.57 0.40
CA LEU A 76 1.15 -6.67 -0.18
C LEU A 76 1.92 -7.99 -0.31
N PHE A 77 3.18 -7.92 -0.74
CA PHE A 77 3.99 -9.11 -1.02
C PHE A 77 4.60 -9.75 0.23
N PHE A 78 4.34 -9.17 1.40
CA PHE A 78 4.85 -9.61 2.69
C PHE A 78 3.75 -9.63 3.76
N ALA A 79 2.48 -9.61 3.34
CA ALA A 79 1.32 -9.53 4.25
C ALA A 79 1.31 -10.64 5.30
N GLU A 80 1.93 -11.79 5.04
CA GLU A 80 2.10 -12.88 6.00
C GLU A 80 2.91 -12.52 7.25
N ARG A 81 3.64 -11.41 7.23
CA ARG A 81 4.41 -10.92 8.37
C ARG A 81 3.58 -10.11 9.37
N VAL A 82 2.34 -9.75 9.01
CA VAL A 82 1.45 -9.01 9.91
C VAL A 82 1.04 -9.93 11.06
N THR A 83 1.42 -9.58 12.28
CA THR A 83 1.10 -10.36 13.50
C THR A 83 0.21 -9.60 14.49
N LYS A 84 -0.09 -8.33 14.20
CA LYS A 84 -0.81 -7.44 15.12
C LYS A 84 -2.18 -7.09 14.53
N PRO A 85 -3.18 -6.78 15.38
CA PRO A 85 -4.50 -6.36 14.92
C PRO A 85 -4.41 -5.16 13.96
N LEU A 86 -5.13 -5.25 12.85
CA LEU A 86 -5.18 -4.24 11.80
C LEU A 86 -6.64 -3.97 11.42
N MET A 87 -7.03 -2.70 11.41
CA MET A 87 -8.28 -2.24 10.82
C MET A 87 -7.98 -1.53 9.49
N ILE A 88 -8.74 -1.89 8.44
CA ILE A 88 -8.62 -1.27 7.10
C ILE A 88 -9.94 -0.59 6.76
N LEU A 89 -9.88 0.70 6.42
CA LEU A 89 -11.01 1.54 6.08
C LEU A 89 -10.84 2.06 4.66
N GLN A 90 -11.71 1.62 3.74
CA GLN A 90 -11.63 1.96 2.33
C GLN A 90 -12.94 2.53 1.79
N GLY A 91 -12.85 3.65 1.07
CA GLY A 91 -13.98 4.16 0.29
C GLY A 91 -14.10 3.42 -1.03
N ALA A 92 -15.27 2.83 -1.31
CA ALA A 92 -15.53 2.10 -2.57
C ALA A 92 -15.39 2.99 -3.83
N ASN A 93 -15.61 4.30 -3.68
CA ASN A 93 -15.55 5.27 -4.78
C ASN A 93 -14.28 6.15 -4.76
N ASP A 94 -13.23 5.79 -4.03
CA ASP A 94 -12.01 6.62 -3.97
C ASP A 94 -11.35 6.74 -5.38
N PRO A 95 -11.21 7.96 -5.92
CA PRO A 95 -10.67 8.16 -7.25
C PRO A 95 -9.14 8.02 -7.31
N ARG A 96 -8.44 8.10 -6.17
CA ARG A 96 -6.98 8.13 -6.04
C ARG A 96 -6.42 6.76 -5.67
N VAL A 97 -6.86 6.20 -4.54
CA VAL A 97 -6.43 4.87 -4.07
C VAL A 97 -7.58 3.91 -4.31
N LYS A 98 -7.48 3.13 -5.38
CA LYS A 98 -8.58 2.24 -5.82
C LYS A 98 -8.88 1.22 -4.74
N GLN A 99 -10.17 0.89 -4.56
CA GLN A 99 -10.62 -0.12 -3.60
C GLN A 99 -9.84 -1.45 -3.68
N LYS A 100 -9.42 -1.83 -4.89
CA LYS A 100 -8.58 -3.00 -5.16
C LYS A 100 -7.33 -3.06 -4.27
N GLU A 101 -6.77 -1.93 -3.85
CA GLU A 101 -5.62 -1.89 -2.93
C GLU A 101 -5.91 -2.52 -1.58
N SER A 102 -7.03 -2.16 -0.95
CA SER A 102 -7.45 -2.80 0.29
C SER A 102 -7.90 -4.24 0.06
N ASP A 103 -8.67 -4.50 -0.99
CA ASP A 103 -9.20 -5.84 -1.28
C ASP A 103 -8.08 -6.88 -1.48
N GLN A 104 -7.02 -6.53 -2.23
CA GLN A 104 -5.90 -7.44 -2.47
C GLN A 104 -5.09 -7.71 -1.21
N PHE A 105 -4.95 -6.72 -0.32
CA PHE A 105 -4.24 -6.88 0.95
C PHE A 105 -5.04 -7.75 1.92
N VAL A 106 -6.34 -7.49 2.08
CA VAL A 106 -7.25 -8.34 2.87
C VAL A 106 -7.22 -9.78 2.36
N ALA A 107 -7.30 -9.98 1.05
CA ALA A 107 -7.19 -11.32 0.47
C ALA A 107 -5.84 -12.00 0.77
N ALA A 108 -4.74 -11.25 0.83
CA ALA A 108 -3.43 -11.77 1.21
C ALA A 108 -3.37 -12.18 2.70
N LEU A 109 -3.95 -11.38 3.60
CA LEU A 109 -4.08 -11.69 5.03
C LEU A 109 -4.93 -12.95 5.26
N GLN A 110 -6.11 -13.01 4.63
CA GLN A 110 -7.04 -14.13 4.75
C GLN A 110 -6.45 -15.46 4.27
N LYS A 111 -5.65 -15.44 3.19
CA LYS A 111 -4.90 -16.63 2.73
C LYS A 111 -3.94 -17.19 3.76
N LYS A 112 -3.56 -16.39 4.75
CA LYS A 112 -2.66 -16.74 5.86
C LYS A 112 -3.40 -16.91 7.19
N PHE A 113 -4.74 -16.86 7.17
CA PHE A 113 -5.58 -16.91 8.37
C PHE A 113 -5.27 -15.79 9.37
N ILE A 114 -4.77 -14.65 8.87
CA ILE A 114 -4.60 -13.44 9.66
C ILE A 114 -5.96 -12.72 9.63
N PRO A 115 -6.60 -12.53 10.80
CA PRO A 115 -7.94 -11.96 10.90
C PRO A 115 -8.00 -10.47 10.56
#